data_AF-A0A5C7LKZ9-F1
#
_entry.id   AF-A0A5C7LKZ9-F1
#
_cell.length_a   1.000
_cell.length_b   1.000
_cell.length_c   1.000
_cell.angle_alpha   90.00
_cell.angle_beta   90.00
_cell.angle_gamma   90.00
#
_symmetry.space_group_name_H-M   'P 1'
#
loop_
_entity.id
_entity.type
_entity.pdbx_description
1 polymer ?
#
loop_
_entity_poly.entity_id
_entity_poly.type
_entity_poly.pdbx_seq_one_letter_code
_entity_poly.pdbx_strand_id
1 'polypeptide(L)'
;MSEIRRKYNGRFVTEEELDKLLPRKPLEGPAMAANTYTEHDPLISEALGVMKSQVKEMRETLEREKIPGVAILDNGQARITSRRGRNQLMALYEKMRGNKMHDIDGGYGDR
;
A
#
# COMPACT_ATOMS: atom_id res chain seq x y z
N MET A 1 21.12 -28.19 -17.40
CA MET A 1 20.24 -27.02 -17.27
C MET A 1 19.08 -27.19 -18.25
N SER A 2 17.84 -27.16 -17.78
CA SER A 2 16.65 -27.34 -18.63
C SER A 2 16.34 -26.04 -19.38
N GLU A 3 16.38 -26.09 -20.69
CA GLU A 3 16.03 -24.98 -21.59
C GLU A 3 14.52 -24.71 -21.48
N ILE A 4 14.13 -23.58 -20.87
CA ILE A 4 12.72 -23.20 -20.72
C ILE A 4 12.21 -22.70 -22.07
N ARG A 5 11.33 -23.47 -22.73
CA ARG A 5 10.67 -23.10 -23.99
C ARG A 5 9.30 -22.50 -23.71
N ARG A 6 8.99 -21.35 -24.31
CA ARG A 6 7.70 -20.64 -24.17
C ARG A 6 6.95 -20.63 -25.50
N LYS A 7 5.62 -20.63 -25.47
CA LYS A 7 4.79 -20.56 -26.68
C LYS A 7 4.46 -19.10 -27.01
N TYR A 8 4.83 -18.64 -28.20
CA TYR A 8 4.54 -17.30 -28.73
C TYR A 8 4.02 -17.41 -30.17
N ASN A 9 2.85 -16.82 -30.46
CA ASN A 9 2.20 -16.87 -31.79
C ASN A 9 2.18 -18.28 -32.43
N GLY A 10 1.88 -19.30 -31.63
CA GLY A 10 1.77 -20.69 -32.09
C GLY A 10 3.10 -21.43 -32.28
N ARG A 11 4.25 -20.78 -32.04
CA ARG A 11 5.59 -21.40 -32.11
C ARG A 11 6.22 -21.48 -30.72
N PHE A 12 7.12 -22.45 -30.53
CA PHE A 12 7.95 -22.51 -29.34
C PHE A 12 9.20 -21.66 -29.56
N VAL A 13 9.47 -20.77 -28.61
CA VAL A 13 10.61 -19.85 -28.60
C VAL A 13 11.36 -19.97 -27.28
N THR A 14 12.66 -19.65 -27.28
CA THR A 14 13.45 -19.51 -26.06
C THR A 14 13.15 -18.20 -25.35
N GLU A 15 13.61 -18.05 -24.10
CA GLU A 15 13.47 -16.78 -23.37
C GLU A 15 14.21 -15.62 -24.06
N GLU A 16 15.41 -15.88 -24.59
CA GLU A 16 16.17 -14.88 -25.36
C GLU A 16 15.48 -14.45 -26.65
N GLU A 17 14.83 -15.40 -27.35
CA GLU A 17 14.03 -15.10 -28.54
C GLU A 17 12.78 -14.29 -28.19
N LEU A 18 12.14 -14.61 -27.08
CA LEU A 18 10.95 -13.89 -26.61
C LEU A 18 11.29 -12.46 -26.20
N ASP A 19 12.39 -12.22 -25.49
CA ASP A 19 12.84 -10.88 -25.09
C ASP A 19 13.19 -9.99 -26.30
N LYS A 20 13.71 -10.59 -27.38
CA LYS A 20 13.94 -9.87 -28.66
C LYS A 20 12.63 -9.52 -29.38
N LEU A 21 11.64 -10.40 -29.32
CA LEU A 21 10.32 -10.20 -29.95
C LEU A 21 9.45 -9.19 -29.18
N LEU A 22 9.60 -9.15 -27.86
CA LEU A 22 8.90 -8.25 -26.94
C LEU A 22 9.91 -7.44 -26.14
N PRO A 23 10.64 -6.51 -26.79
CA PRO A 23 11.59 -5.67 -26.06
C PRO A 23 10.83 -4.94 -24.96
N ARG A 24 11.33 -5.04 -23.72
CA ARG A 24 10.73 -4.35 -22.57
C ARG A 24 10.71 -2.86 -22.86
N LYS A 25 9.54 -2.35 -23.23
CA LYS A 25 9.35 -0.91 -23.36
C LYS A 25 9.35 -0.33 -21.94
N PRO A 26 10.08 0.77 -21.69
CA PRO A 26 9.82 1.54 -20.48
C PRO A 26 8.34 1.89 -20.49
N LEU A 27 7.68 1.69 -19.35
CA LEU A 27 6.28 2.09 -19.20
C LEU A 27 6.23 3.61 -19.34
N GLU A 28 5.77 4.09 -20.50
CA GLU A 28 5.56 5.51 -20.74
C GLU A 28 4.21 5.92 -20.17
N GLY A 29 4.28 6.65 -19.07
CA GLY A 29 3.16 7.20 -18.35
C GLY A 29 3.62 7.66 -16.97
N PRO A 30 2.95 8.63 -16.34
CA PRO A 30 3.13 8.82 -14.91
C PRO A 30 2.89 7.47 -14.23
N ALA A 31 3.69 7.13 -13.21
CA ALA A 31 3.40 5.96 -12.40
C ALA A 31 1.92 6.03 -12.02
N MET A 32 1.14 5.04 -12.44
CA MET A 32 -0.24 4.86 -11.98
C MET A 32 -0.14 4.56 -10.49
N ALA A 33 -0.01 5.61 -9.68
CA ALA A 33 -0.24 5.53 -8.26
C ALA A 33 -1.73 5.24 -8.14
N ALA A 34 -2.07 3.95 -8.06
CA ALA A 34 -3.41 3.52 -7.74
C ALA A 34 -3.86 4.30 -6.50
N ASN A 35 -4.74 5.27 -6.73
CA ASN A 35 -5.56 5.99 -5.76
C ASN A 35 -4.81 6.43 -4.49
N THR A 36 -3.89 7.40 -4.63
CA THR A 36 -3.35 8.09 -3.46
C THR A 36 -4.50 8.83 -2.78
N TYR A 37 -4.89 8.40 -1.58
CA TYR A 37 -5.91 9.07 -0.77
C TYR A 37 -5.67 10.58 -0.75
N THR A 38 -6.73 11.38 -0.80
CA THR A 38 -6.62 12.86 -0.78
C THR A 38 -7.57 13.44 0.25
N GLU A 39 -7.47 14.75 0.51
CA GLU A 39 -8.43 15.43 1.38
C GLU A 39 -9.87 15.38 0.83
N HIS A 40 -10.04 15.36 -0.50
CA HIS A 40 -11.34 15.29 -1.17
C HIS A 40 -11.85 13.85 -1.34
N ASP A 41 -10.97 12.86 -1.24
CA ASP A 41 -11.29 11.43 -1.32
C ASP A 41 -10.42 10.65 -0.31
N PRO A 42 -10.74 10.75 1.00
CA PRO A 42 -10.01 10.06 2.04
C PRO A 42 -10.39 8.58 2.09
N LEU A 43 -9.44 7.73 2.46
CA LEU A 43 -9.76 6.38 2.93
C LEU A 43 -10.35 6.47 4.33
N ILE A 44 -11.56 5.95 4.50
CA ILE A 44 -12.17 5.71 5.81
C ILE A 44 -11.98 4.23 6.14
N SER A 45 -11.19 3.93 7.17
CA SER A 45 -10.84 2.57 7.55
C SER A 45 -11.37 2.23 8.94
N GLU A 46 -12.20 1.19 9.01
CA GLU A 46 -12.59 0.55 10.27
C GLU A 46 -11.48 -0.35 10.81
N ALA A 47 -10.76 -1.04 9.91
CA ALA A 47 -9.71 -1.99 10.27
C ALA A 47 -8.49 -1.32 10.93
N LEU A 48 -8.18 -0.08 10.50
CA LEU A 48 -7.13 0.76 11.10
C LEU A 48 -7.70 1.77 12.11
N GLY A 49 -8.97 1.60 12.50
CA GLY A 49 -9.61 2.39 13.55
C GLY A 49 -9.33 1.86 14.96
N VAL A 50 -9.99 2.47 15.93
CA VAL A 50 -9.96 2.08 17.35
C VAL A 50 -11.39 2.01 17.91
N MET A 51 -11.56 1.39 19.07
CA MET A 51 -12.85 1.45 19.76
C MET A 51 -13.17 2.89 20.17
N LYS A 52 -14.47 3.25 20.23
CA LYS A 52 -14.91 4.59 20.65
C LYS A 52 -14.30 5.03 21.99
N SER A 53 -14.12 4.10 22.94
CA SER A 53 -13.49 4.36 24.23
C SER A 53 -12.01 4.76 24.15
N GLN A 54 -11.33 4.43 23.05
CA GLN A 54 -9.89 4.65 22.84
C GLN A 54 -9.59 5.86 21.95
N VAL A 55 -10.62 6.55 21.42
CA VAL A 55 -10.46 7.67 20.49
C VAL A 55 -9.58 8.77 21.05
N LYS A 56 -9.77 9.14 22.32
CA LYS A 56 -9.00 10.21 22.97
C LYS A 56 -7.50 9.86 23.04
N GLU A 57 -7.18 8.68 23.56
CA GLU A 57 -5.80 8.18 23.69
C GLU A 57 -5.11 8.05 22.33
N MET A 58 -5.84 7.57 21.31
CA MET A 58 -5.29 7.44 19.97
C MET A 58 -5.01 8.80 19.33
N ARG A 59 -5.87 9.81 19.54
CA ARG A 59 -5.62 11.18 19.07
C ARG A 59 -4.37 11.79 19.69
N GLU A 60 -4.22 11.67 21.00
CA GLU A 60 -3.02 12.13 21.72
C GLU A 60 -1.75 11.43 21.20
N THR A 61 -1.85 10.14 20.89
CA THR A 61 -0.74 9.40 20.29
C THR A 61 -0.40 9.90 18.88
N LEU A 62 -1.40 10.12 18.02
CA LEU A 62 -1.18 10.64 16.67
C LEU A 62 -0.56 12.04 16.67
N GLU A 63 -0.95 12.91 17.60
CA GLU A 63 -0.35 14.22 17.80
C GLU A 63 1.14 14.11 18.20
N ARG A 64 1.47 13.18 19.08
CA ARG A 64 2.86 12.92 19.50
C ARG A 64 3.73 12.37 18.37
N GLU A 65 3.21 11.41 17.61
CA GLU A 65 3.93 10.73 16.52
C GLU A 65 3.94 11.55 15.22
N LYS A 66 3.12 12.61 15.13
CA LYS A 66 3.04 13.55 13.99
C LYS A 66 2.81 12.84 12.65
N ILE A 67 1.88 11.88 12.64
CA ILE A 67 1.57 11.11 11.43
C ILE A 67 0.75 11.98 10.47
N PRO A 68 1.29 12.35 9.29
CA PRO A 68 0.61 13.25 8.37
C PRO A 68 -0.54 12.54 7.64
N GLY A 69 -1.65 13.26 7.44
CA GLY A 69 -2.79 12.76 6.69
C GLY A 69 -3.50 11.58 7.35
N VAL A 70 -3.49 11.50 8.69
CA VAL A 70 -4.24 10.51 9.47
C VAL A 70 -4.98 11.22 10.59
N ALA A 71 -6.27 10.90 10.76
CA ALA A 71 -7.07 11.35 11.88
C ALA A 71 -7.99 10.22 12.36
N ILE A 72 -8.32 10.20 13.65
CA ILE A 72 -9.36 9.31 14.19
C ILE A 72 -10.65 10.11 14.34
N LEU A 73 -11.72 9.64 13.70
CA LEU A 73 -13.06 10.21 13.79
C LEU A 73 -13.71 9.84 15.13
N ASP A 74 -14.76 10.59 15.52
CA ASP A 74 -15.42 10.36 16.83
C ASP A 74 -16.07 8.98 16.96
N ASN A 75 -16.37 8.33 15.82
CA ASN A 75 -16.92 6.99 15.78
C ASN A 75 -15.84 5.89 15.92
N GLY A 76 -14.56 6.24 15.97
CA GLY A 76 -13.42 5.31 16.06
C GLY A 76 -12.77 4.96 14.72
N GLN A 77 -13.33 5.36 13.58
CA GLN A 77 -12.75 5.10 12.27
C GLN A 77 -11.51 5.96 12.01
N ALA A 78 -10.53 5.42 11.27
CA ALA A 78 -9.39 6.18 10.80
C ALA A 78 -9.71 6.83 9.45
N ARG A 79 -9.57 8.15 9.35
CA ARG A 79 -9.55 8.92 8.11
C ARG A 79 -8.11 9.08 7.65
N ILE A 80 -7.82 8.68 6.43
CA ILE A 80 -6.47 8.67 5.87
C ILE A 80 -6.45 9.40 4.52
N THR A 81 -5.59 10.40 4.40
CA THR A 81 -5.41 11.25 3.21
C THR A 81 -3.99 11.16 2.65
N SER A 82 -3.20 10.19 3.13
CA SER A 82 -1.85 9.93 2.65
C SER A 82 -1.47 8.46 2.81
N ARG A 83 -0.93 7.85 1.75
CA ARG A 83 -0.37 6.49 1.82
C ARG A 83 0.79 6.39 2.82
N ARG A 84 1.63 7.43 2.90
CA ARG A 84 2.70 7.52 3.90
C ARG A 84 2.12 7.50 5.32
N GLY A 85 1.03 8.25 5.54
CA GLY A 85 0.29 8.26 6.79
C GLY A 85 -0.23 6.87 7.16
N ARG A 86 -0.84 6.16 6.19
CA ARG A 86 -1.30 4.76 6.37
C ARG A 86 -0.17 3.83 6.81
N ASN A 87 0.97 3.88 6.14
CA ASN A 87 2.12 3.01 6.45
C ASN A 87 2.70 3.32 7.84
N GLN A 88 2.78 4.59 8.20
CA GLN A 88 3.21 5.01 9.54
C GLN A 88 2.21 4.60 10.63
N LEU A 89 0.90 4.67 10.35
CA LEU A 89 -0.14 4.18 11.25
C LEU A 89 -0.05 2.67 11.46
N MET A 90 0.18 1.89 10.40
CA MET A 90 0.41 0.45 10.51
C MET A 90 1.65 0.16 11.37
N ALA A 91 2.77 0.83 11.10
CA ALA A 91 3.99 0.69 11.90
C ALA A 91 3.80 1.06 13.38
N LEU A 92 2.96 2.06 13.68
CA LEU A 92 2.58 2.41 15.04
C LEU A 92 1.84 1.26 15.72
N TYR A 93 0.86 0.65 15.03
CA TYR A 93 0.15 -0.51 15.56
C TYR A 93 1.06 -1.72 15.75
N GLU A 94 2.01 -1.95 14.85
CA GLU A 94 3.02 -3.00 15.00
C GLU A 94 3.85 -2.79 16.27
N LYS A 95 4.31 -1.56 16.51
CA LYS A 95 5.06 -1.18 17.73
C LYS A 95 4.24 -1.41 18.99
N MET A 96 2.94 -1.10 18.96
CA MET A 96 2.04 -1.27 20.11
C MET A 96 1.67 -2.73 20.38
N ARG A 97 1.43 -3.52 19.34
CA ARG A 97 0.90 -4.89 19.44
C ARG A 97 1.96 -5.99 19.37
N GLY A 98 3.19 -5.64 18.97
CA GLY A 98 4.31 -6.58 18.84
C GLY A 98 4.23 -7.52 17.64
N ASN A 99 3.21 -7.39 16.79
CA ASN A 99 3.00 -8.23 15.61
C ASN A 99 2.89 -7.39 14.34
N LYS A 100 3.49 -7.89 13.25
CA LYS A 100 3.51 -7.24 11.94
C LYS A 100 2.10 -7.18 11.33
N MET A 101 1.65 -5.99 10.94
CA MET A 101 0.44 -5.78 10.17
C MET A 101 0.81 -5.81 8.69
N HIS A 102 0.43 -6.90 8.02
CA HIS A 102 0.61 -6.99 6.58
C HIS A 102 -0.44 -6.16 5.86
N ASP A 103 0.02 -5.16 5.14
CA ASP A 103 -0.80 -4.44 4.19
C ASP A 103 -1.05 -5.32 2.95
N ILE A 104 -2.21 -5.97 2.90
CA ILE A 104 -2.63 -6.79 1.75
C ILE A 104 -2.97 -5.90 0.53
N ASP A 105 -3.33 -4.63 0.76
CA ASP A 105 -3.60 -3.63 -0.28
C ASP A 105 -2.32 -2.91 -0.76
N GLY A 106 -1.17 -3.25 -0.17
CA GLY A 106 0.13 -2.66 -0.52
C GLY A 106 0.58 -3.14 -1.89
N GLY A 107 0.68 -2.20 -2.84
CA GLY A 107 1.20 -2.50 -4.18
C GLY A 107 2.68 -2.93 -4.16
N TYR A 108 3.11 -3.67 -5.20
CA TYR A 108 4.52 -4.00 -5.45
C TYR A 108 5.36 -2.70 -5.49
N GLY A 109 6.18 -2.45 -4.47
CA GLY A 109 7.05 -1.27 -4.38
C GLY A 109 7.11 -0.60 -3.01
N ASP A 110 6.26 -0.99 -2.05
CA ASP A 110 6.16 -0.36 -0.73
C ASP A 110 7.16 -0.86 0.33
N ARG A 111 8.27 -1.47 -0.10
CA ARG A 111 9.35 -1.92 0.81
C ARG A 111 10.50 -0.94 0.84
#